data_AF-A0A6A3MH98-F1
#
_entry.id   AF-A0A6A3MH98-F1
#
_cell.length_a   1.000
_cell.length_b   1.000
_cell.length_c   1.000
_cell.angle_alpha   90.00
_cell.angle_beta   90.00
_cell.angle_gamma   90.00
#
_symmetry.space_group_name_H-M   'P 1'
#
loop_
_entity.id
_entity.type
_entity.pdbx_description
1 polymer ?
#
loop_
_entity_poly.entity_id
_entity_poly.type
_entity_poly.pdbx_seq_one_letter_code
_entity_poly.pdbx_strand_id
1 'polypeptide(L)'
;MDPSDRDLVVALLRQFAETVEKKDGRPPLAKVNVKHHINTSETVPIMLRRRRQAVTENVVIDNEVDDMLANKVIEEGEGAWGVPVVLVKKKDGSVRFCIDYRALSAATTKDVYPLPRID
;
A
#
# COMPACT_ATOMS: atom_id res chain seq x y z
N MET A 1 15.32 -26.50 18.66
CA MET A 1 14.57 -26.93 17.46
C MET A 1 15.04 -28.34 17.18
N ASP A 2 14.13 -29.30 17.23
CA ASP A 2 14.50 -30.69 17.01
C ASP A 2 14.98 -30.86 15.55
N PRO A 3 15.93 -31.75 15.23
CA PRO A 3 16.33 -32.00 13.86
C PRO A 3 15.15 -32.36 12.94
N SER A 4 14.13 -33.04 13.47
CA SER A 4 12.90 -33.36 12.73
C SER A 4 12.11 -32.11 12.34
N ASP A 5 12.03 -31.12 13.24
CA ASP A 5 11.35 -29.84 12.96
C ASP A 5 12.04 -29.10 11.81
N ARG A 6 13.38 -29.13 11.76
CA ARG A 6 14.15 -28.47 10.71
C ARG A 6 13.87 -29.09 9.35
N ASP A 7 13.83 -30.41 9.28
CA ASP A 7 13.56 -31.13 8.03
C ASP A 7 12.14 -30.88 7.53
N LEU A 8 11.16 -30.83 8.45
CA LEU A 8 9.79 -30.46 8.14
C LEU A 8 9.70 -29.03 7.58
N VAL A 9 10.34 -28.05 8.22
CA VAL A 9 10.36 -26.66 7.74
C VAL A 9 10.98 -26.56 6.36
N VAL A 10 12.09 -27.24 6.10
CA VAL A 10 12.73 -27.25 4.78
C VAL A 10 11.82 -27.88 3.72
N ALA A 11 11.14 -28.97 4.05
CA ALA A 11 10.17 -29.60 3.15
C ALA A 11 9.01 -28.65 2.81
N LEU A 12 8.47 -27.93 3.80
CA LEU A 12 7.40 -26.95 3.60
C LEU A 12 7.86 -25.75 2.76
N LEU A 13 9.05 -25.20 3.03
CA LEU A 13 9.59 -24.08 2.25
C LEU A 13 9.78 -24.46 0.78
N ARG A 14 10.19 -25.70 0.49
CA ARG A 14 10.29 -26.22 -0.88
C ARG A 14 8.92 -26.42 -1.50
N GLN A 15 7.96 -26.98 -0.76
CA GLN A 15 6.61 -27.23 -1.24
C GLN A 15 5.86 -25.93 -1.57
N PHE A 16 6.05 -24.88 -0.79
CA PHE A 16 5.37 -23.59 -0.94
C PHE A 16 6.31 -22.47 -1.43
N ALA A 17 7.38 -22.83 -2.15
CA ALA A 17 8.40 -21.88 -2.61
C ALA A 17 7.78 -20.66 -3.32
N GLU A 18 6.81 -20.86 -4.21
CA GLU A 18 6.14 -19.78 -4.94
C GLU A 18 5.44 -18.73 -4.06
N THR A 19 5.05 -19.12 -2.84
CA THR A 19 4.35 -18.25 -1.88
C THR A 19 5.33 -17.52 -0.97
N VAL A 20 6.46 -18.15 -0.66
CA VAL A 20 7.47 -17.62 0.29
C VAL A 20 8.54 -16.81 -0.43
N GLU A 21 8.83 -17.12 -1.69
CA GLU A 21 9.80 -16.37 -2.49
C GLU A 21 9.38 -14.91 -2.62
N LYS A 22 10.28 -14.02 -2.20
CA LYS A 22 10.11 -12.59 -2.38
C LYS A 22 10.24 -12.27 -3.86
N LYS A 23 9.13 -11.85 -4.47
CA LYS A 23 9.12 -11.31 -5.84
C LYS A 23 9.30 -9.80 -5.76
N ASP A 24 10.15 -9.28 -6.64
CA ASP A 24 10.31 -7.84 -6.79
C ASP A 24 9.10 -7.23 -7.52
N GLY A 25 8.83 -5.97 -7.21
CA GLY A 25 7.72 -5.23 -7.80
C GLY A 25 6.36 -5.50 -7.17
N ARG A 26 5.31 -5.49 -7.99
CA ARG A 26 3.93 -5.61 -7.53
C ARG A 26 3.63 -7.04 -7.04
N PRO A 27 3.03 -7.21 -5.85
CA PRO A 27 2.55 -8.52 -5.40
C PRO A 27 1.59 -9.13 -6.42
N PRO A 28 1.56 -10.47 -6.56
CA PRO A 28 0.61 -11.12 -7.45
C PRO A 28 -0.82 -10.69 -7.09
N LEU A 29 -1.64 -10.48 -8.12
CA LEU A 29 -3.05 -10.19 -7.93
C LEU A 29 -3.69 -11.28 -7.07
N ALA A 30 -4.59 -10.86 -6.18
CA ALA A 30 -5.38 -11.81 -5.40
C ALA A 30 -6.10 -12.77 -6.36
N LYS A 31 -6.04 -14.08 -6.07
CA LYS A 31 -6.72 -15.10 -6.88
C LYS A 31 -8.25 -15.00 -6.80
N VAL A 32 -8.76 -14.14 -5.92
CA VAL A 32 -10.19 -13.86 -5.75
C VAL A 32 -10.60 -12.61 -6.52
N ASN A 33 -11.76 -12.66 -7.17
CA ASN A 33 -12.31 -11.52 -7.91
C ASN A 33 -13.07 -10.56 -6.98
N VAL A 34 -12.38 -10.04 -5.96
CA VAL A 34 -12.92 -9.06 -5.01
C VAL A 34 -12.17 -7.75 -5.21
N LYS A 35 -12.92 -6.66 -5.37
CA LYS A 35 -12.38 -5.31 -5.50
C LYS A 35 -12.68 -4.52 -4.24
N HIS A 36 -11.73 -3.74 -3.77
CA HIS A 36 -11.99 -2.75 -2.73
C HIS A 36 -12.80 -1.60 -3.33
N HIS A 37 -14.01 -1.39 -2.83
CA HIS A 37 -14.85 -0.27 -3.21
C HIS A 37 -14.84 0.79 -2.10
N ILE A 38 -14.52 2.03 -2.47
CA ILE A 38 -14.53 3.17 -1.54
C ILE A 38 -15.86 3.90 -1.73
N ASN A 39 -16.79 3.67 -0.80
CA ASN A 39 -18.09 4.32 -0.83
C ASN A 39 -18.01 5.73 -0.20
N THR A 40 -18.03 6.77 -1.02
CA THR A 40 -18.05 8.18 -0.60
C THR A 40 -19.47 8.76 -0.44
N SER A 41 -20.52 7.94 -0.57
CA SER A 41 -21.92 8.38 -0.60
C SER A 41 -22.12 9.51 -1.63
N GLU A 42 -22.89 10.54 -1.31
CA GLU A 42 -23.16 11.71 -2.15
C GLU A 42 -22.10 12.82 -2.00
N THR A 43 -20.94 12.53 -1.41
CA THR A 43 -19.90 13.54 -1.20
C THR A 43 -19.28 14.01 -2.51
N VAL A 44 -19.20 15.33 -2.69
CA VAL A 44 -18.52 15.94 -3.83
C VAL A 44 -17.01 15.67 -3.80
N PRO A 45 -16.34 15.51 -4.96
CA PRO A 45 -14.90 15.28 -5.00
C PRO A 45 -14.07 16.35 -4.29
N ILE A 46 -13.08 15.89 -3.54
CA ILE A 46 -12.15 16.76 -2.80
C ILE A 46 -10.81 16.81 -3.55
N MET A 47 -10.42 18.01 -3.98
CA MET A 47 -9.12 18.29 -4.60
C MET A 47 -8.24 19.12 -3.66
N LEU A 48 -7.35 18.44 -2.93
CA LEU A 48 -6.41 19.07 -2.02
C LEU A 48 -5.14 19.52 -2.75
N ARG A 49 -4.60 20.68 -2.36
CA ARG A 49 -3.34 21.19 -2.89
C ARG A 49 -2.16 20.30 -2.48
N ARG A 50 -1.22 20.07 -3.41
CA ARG A 50 0.09 19.46 -3.13
C ARG A 50 0.82 20.21 -2.02
N ARG A 51 1.41 19.47 -1.08
CA ARG A 51 2.25 20.06 -0.02
C ARG A 51 3.55 20.61 -0.59
N ARG A 52 4.08 21.67 0.02
CA ARG A 52 5.43 22.15 -0.30
C ARG A 52 6.43 21.13 0.23
N GLN A 53 7.28 20.63 -0.67
CA GLN A 53 8.35 19.67 -0.38
C GLN A 53 9.69 20.31 -0.76
N ALA A 54 10.76 19.95 -0.06
CA ALA A 54 12.11 20.31 -0.44
C ALA A 54 12.49 19.67 -1.78
N VAL A 55 13.52 20.20 -2.45
CA VAL A 55 13.99 19.65 -3.73
C VAL A 55 14.42 18.19 -3.57
N THR A 56 15.14 17.88 -2.49
CA THR A 56 15.57 16.50 -2.16
C THR A 56 14.40 15.57 -1.91
N GLU A 57 13.29 16.08 -1.34
CA GLU A 57 12.08 15.31 -1.11
C GLU A 57 11.30 15.06 -2.40
N ASN A 58 11.28 16.02 -3.33
CA ASN A 58 10.68 15.83 -4.66
C ASN A 58 11.36 14.69 -5.42
N VAL A 59 12.69 14.62 -5.39
CA VAL A 59 13.44 13.52 -6.04
C VAL A 59 13.02 12.16 -5.48
N VAL A 60 12.80 12.05 -4.17
CA VAL A 60 12.32 10.80 -3.55
C VAL A 60 10.89 10.48 -3.99
N ILE A 61 10.02 11.49 -4.09
CA ILE A 61 8.64 11.33 -4.55
C ILE A 61 8.60 10.85 -6.00
N ASP A 62 9.38 11.49 -6.87
CA ASP A 62 9.40 11.21 -8.30
C ASP A 62 9.92 9.79 -8.56
N ASN A 63 11.01 9.39 -7.90
CA ASN A 63 11.53 8.02 -7.99
C ASN A 63 10.51 6.96 -7.55
N GLU A 64 9.80 7.19 -6.44
CA GLU A 64 8.78 6.23 -5.97
C GLU A 64 7.58 6.16 -6.93
N VAL A 65 7.19 7.30 -7.53
CA VAL A 65 6.13 7.34 -8.54
C VAL A 65 6.53 6.53 -9.77
N ASP A 66 7.76 6.73 -10.28
CA ASP A 66 8.31 5.99 -11.41
C ASP A 66 8.36 4.49 -11.14
N ASP A 67 8.84 4.10 -9.96
CA ASP A 67 8.88 2.70 -9.53
C ASP A 67 7.46 2.09 -9.45
N MET A 68 6.48 2.82 -8.89
CA MET A 68 5.10 2.35 -8.82
C MET A 68 4.43 2.23 -10.19
N LEU A 69 4.72 3.15 -11.12
CA LEU A 69 4.26 3.11 -12.51
C LEU A 69 4.87 1.91 -13.26
N ALA A 70 6.18 1.71 -13.14
CA ALA A 70 6.88 0.58 -13.74
C ALA A 70 6.32 -0.77 -13.23
N ASN A 71 5.97 -0.82 -11.95
CA ASN A 71 5.36 -1.99 -11.31
C ASN A 71 3.84 -2.12 -11.53
N LYS A 72 3.20 -1.17 -12.24
CA LYS A 72 1.74 -1.16 -12.48
C LYS A 72 0.93 -1.21 -11.18
N VAL A 73 1.43 -0.56 -10.13
CA VAL A 73 0.72 -0.37 -8.86
C VAL A 73 -0.22 0.84 -8.96
N ILE A 74 0.20 1.87 -9.70
CA ILE A 74 -0.57 3.07 -10.01
C ILE A 74 -0.64 3.28 -11.53
N GLU A 75 -1.49 4.21 -11.94
CA GLU A 75 -1.63 4.69 -13.32
C GLU A 75 -1.84 6.20 -13.31
N GLU A 76 -1.57 6.85 -14.45
CA GLU A 76 -1.93 8.25 -14.65
C GLU A 76 -3.46 8.40 -14.64
N GLY A 77 -3.97 9.42 -13.96
CA GLY A 77 -5.40 9.64 -13.81
C GLY A 77 -5.79 11.10 -13.90
N GLU A 78 -6.90 11.36 -14.59
CA GLU A 78 -7.54 12.68 -14.71
C GLU A 78 -8.78 12.74 -13.81
N GLY A 79 -8.56 12.65 -12.50
CA GLY A 79 -9.62 12.58 -11.50
C GLY A 79 -9.98 13.94 -10.87
N ALA A 80 -11.25 14.10 -10.49
CA ALA A 80 -11.71 15.23 -9.67
C ALA A 80 -11.32 15.12 -8.18
N TRP A 81 -10.78 13.96 -7.76
CA TRP A 81 -10.24 13.72 -6.43
C TRP A 81 -8.72 13.90 -6.44
N GLY A 82 -8.19 14.60 -5.44
CA GLY A 82 -6.75 14.74 -5.26
C GLY A 82 -6.39 14.87 -3.79
N VAL A 83 -5.42 14.07 -3.37
CA VAL A 83 -4.90 14.04 -1.99
C VAL A 83 -3.38 14.16 -2.04
N PRO A 84 -2.74 14.88 -1.09
CA PRO A 84 -1.32 15.15 -1.19
C PRO A 84 -0.47 13.97 -0.70
N VAL A 85 0.74 13.88 -1.26
CA VAL A 85 1.81 13.02 -0.76
C VAL A 85 2.50 13.66 0.45
N VAL A 86 2.87 12.82 1.41
CA VAL A 86 3.61 13.16 2.61
C VAL A 86 4.75 12.15 2.78
N LEU A 87 5.95 12.65 3.08
CA LEU A 87 7.10 11.81 3.40
C LEU A 87 7.26 11.67 4.92
N VAL A 88 7.42 10.45 5.39
CA VAL A 88 7.61 10.16 6.82
C VAL A 88 8.95 9.47 7.04
N LYS A 89 9.79 10.03 7.92
CA LYS A 89 11.04 9.39 8.33
C LYS A 89 10.76 8.24 9.29
N LYS A 90 11.26 7.06 8.96
CA LYS A 90 11.26 5.90 9.86
C LYS A 90 12.40 6.01 10.88
N LYS A 91 12.33 5.19 11.93
CA LYS A 91 13.35 5.11 12.97
C LYS A 91 14.73 4.68 12.44
N ASP A 92 14.75 3.88 11.38
CA ASP A 92 15.96 3.42 10.70
C ASP A 92 16.59 4.47 9.77
N GLY A 93 16.01 5.67 9.67
CA GLY A 93 16.47 6.75 8.80
C GLY A 93 15.92 6.69 7.37
N SER A 94 15.26 5.60 6.96
CA SER A 94 14.60 5.52 5.66
C SER A 94 13.36 6.40 5.58
N VAL A 95 12.99 6.82 4.38
CA VAL A 95 11.77 7.61 4.13
C VAL A 95 10.65 6.67 3.66
N ARG A 96 9.42 6.93 4.10
CA ARG A 96 8.21 6.28 3.61
C ARG A 96 7.39 7.28 2.81
N PHE A 97 7.11 6.93 1.55
CA PHE A 97 6.11 7.59 0.72
C PHE A 97 4.71 7.27 1.27
N CYS A 98 3.93 8.29 1.60
CA CYS A 98 2.58 8.14 2.13
C CYS A 98 1.62 9.10 1.44
N ILE A 99 0.35 8.70 1.32
CA ILE A 99 -0.71 9.56 0.82
C ILE A 99 -1.60 9.96 2.00
N ASP A 100 -1.87 11.27 2.13
CA ASP A 100 -2.71 11.80 3.21
C ASP A 100 -4.20 11.64 2.88
N TYR A 101 -4.72 10.43 3.11
CA TYR A 101 -6.13 10.10 2.88
C TYR A 101 -7.10 10.62 3.95
N ARG A 102 -6.70 11.48 4.89
CA ARG A 102 -7.58 11.88 6.00
C ARG A 102 -8.89 12.53 5.55
N ALA A 103 -8.84 13.42 4.55
CA ALA A 103 -10.04 14.05 4.00
C ALA A 103 -10.94 13.04 3.28
N LEU A 104 -10.35 12.14 2.48
CA LEU A 104 -11.08 11.05 1.83
C LEU A 104 -11.73 10.12 2.87
N SER A 105 -10.97 9.74 3.90
CA SER A 105 -11.43 8.82 4.96
C SER A 105 -12.60 9.39 5.76
N ALA A 106 -12.69 10.71 5.90
CA ALA A 106 -13.82 11.39 6.52
C ALA A 106 -15.08 11.38 5.64
N ALA A 107 -14.91 11.37 4.31
CA ALA A 107 -16.00 11.25 3.34
C ALA A 107 -16.45 9.78 3.10
N THR A 108 -15.59 8.82 3.41
CA THR A 108 -15.86 7.39 3.20
C THR A 108 -16.80 6.82 4.26
N THR A 109 -17.85 6.13 3.81
CA THR A 109 -18.72 5.33 4.67
C THR A 109 -17.93 4.16 5.25
N LYS A 110 -17.92 4.02 6.57
CA LYS A 110 -17.17 2.96 7.25
C LYS A 110 -17.82 1.60 6.99
N ASP A 111 -17.08 0.71 6.33
CA ASP A 111 -17.43 -0.69 6.20
C ASP A 111 -16.90 -1.47 7.42
N VAL A 112 -17.76 -1.66 8.42
CA VAL A 112 -17.36 -2.22 9.73
C VAL A 112 -17.59 -3.72 9.75
N TYR A 113 -16.50 -4.48 9.70
CA TYR A 113 -16.51 -5.92 9.97
C TYR A 113 -16.09 -6.18 11.42
N PRO A 114 -16.84 -6.99 12.19
CA PRO A 114 -16.48 -7.30 13.56
C PRO A 114 -15.20 -8.15 13.58
N LEU A 115 -14.11 -7.57 14.07
CA LEU A 115 -12.93 -8.34 14.43
C LEU A 115 -13.11 -8.85 15.87
N PRO A 116 -12.88 -10.15 16.13
CA PRO A 116 -12.95 -10.68 17.48
C PRO A 116 -11.88 -10.01 18.35
N ARG A 117 -12.19 -9.81 19.64
CA ARG A 117 -11.16 -9.44 20.60
C ARG A 117 -10.23 -10.63 20.83
N ILE A 118 -8.96 -10.32 21.06
CA ILE A 118 -7.87 -11.30 21.21
C ILE A 118 -7.69 -11.73 22.68
N ASP A 119 -8.42 -11.11 23.62
CA ASP A 119 -8.25 -11.33 25.08
C ASP A 119 -8.49 -12.76 25.56
#